data_AF-A0A1D8TRE1-F1
#
_entry.id   AF-A0A1D8TRE1-F1
#
_cell.length_a   1.000
_cell.length_b   1.000
_cell.length_c   1.000
_cell.angle_alpha   90.00
_cell.angle_beta   90.00
_cell.angle_gamma   90.00
#
_symmetry.space_group_name_H-M   'P 1'
#
loop_
_entity.id
_entity.type
_entity.pdbx_description
1 polymer ?
#
loop_
_entity_poly.entity_id
_entity_poly.type
_entity_poly.pdbx_seq_one_letter_code
_entity_poly.pdbx_strand_id
1 'polypeptide(L)'
;MRLSSVAHLTKLDAEIEAVLEDYKAQRTKEPNKKKGKSWRYPIGTTIALGSPDKRYFWTAYGYMGNDLRVQSNADYIWNSLSCLWEEVRRKGHGIDVAIPVIGADLARTNLPRMALAKLIILSFVVASKKEFVTRKLSLVIHPKDLENTDFYELDDFLTSACF
;
A
#
# COMPACT_ATOMS: atom_id res chain seq x y z
N MET A 1 -28.31 10.33 -14.68
CA MET A 1 -26.98 10.58 -14.09
C MET A 1 -26.27 9.29 -13.61
N ARG A 2 -26.30 8.19 -14.39
CA ARG A 2 -25.65 6.89 -14.04
C ARG A 2 -24.70 6.36 -15.14
N LEU A 3 -24.61 7.03 -16.29
CA LEU A 3 -23.79 6.60 -17.43
C LEU A 3 -22.31 7.00 -17.27
N SER A 4 -22.01 8.08 -16.53
CA SER A 4 -20.64 8.50 -16.25
C SER A 4 -19.90 7.54 -15.32
N SER A 5 -20.55 7.00 -14.27
CA SER A 5 -19.86 6.16 -13.28
C SER A 5 -19.39 4.82 -13.83
N VAL A 6 -20.10 4.24 -14.80
CA VAL A 6 -19.73 2.95 -15.41
C VAL A 6 -18.53 3.11 -16.34
N ALA A 7 -18.50 4.18 -17.15
CA ALA A 7 -17.38 4.46 -18.07
C ALA A 7 -16.06 4.73 -17.33
N HIS A 8 -16.12 5.38 -16.16
CA HIS A 8 -14.93 5.61 -15.33
C HIS A 8 -14.35 4.32 -14.75
N LEU A 9 -15.21 3.36 -14.38
CA LEU A 9 -14.78 2.04 -13.89
C LEU A 9 -14.07 1.25 -14.99
N THR A 10 -14.61 1.25 -16.20
CA THR A 10 -14.01 0.52 -17.34
C THR A 10 -12.63 1.08 -17.71
N LYS A 11 -12.47 2.41 -17.66
CA LYS A 11 -11.18 3.07 -17.89
C LYS A 11 -10.15 2.69 -16.83
N LEU A 12 -10.51 2.75 -15.55
CA LEU A 12 -9.61 2.40 -14.46
C LEU A 12 -9.20 0.92 -14.51
N ASP A 13 -10.13 0.01 -14.79
CA ASP A 13 -9.81 -1.41 -14.96
C ASP A 13 -8.83 -1.62 -16.12
N ALA A 14 -9.03 -0.95 -17.26
CA ALA A 14 -8.10 -1.02 -18.39
C ALA A 14 -6.70 -0.48 -18.05
N GLU A 15 -6.61 0.64 -17.33
CA GLU A 15 -5.33 1.19 -16.85
C GLU A 15 -4.61 0.22 -15.90
N ILE A 16 -5.35 -0.39 -14.96
CA ILE A 16 -4.82 -1.40 -14.04
C ILE A 16 -4.33 -2.62 -14.81
N GLU A 17 -5.11 -3.14 -15.75
CA GLU A 17 -4.75 -4.32 -16.55
C GLU A 17 -3.50 -4.07 -17.41
N ALA A 18 -3.39 -2.88 -18.01
CA ALA A 18 -2.24 -2.49 -18.80
C ALA A 18 -0.95 -2.46 -17.97
N VAL A 19 -0.99 -1.87 -16.77
CA VAL A 19 0.21 -1.80 -15.89
C VAL A 19 0.53 -3.16 -15.27
N LEU A 20 -0.46 -4.02 -15.06
CA LEU A 20 -0.26 -5.36 -14.53
C LEU A 20 0.20 -6.39 -15.56
N GLU A 21 0.33 -6.03 -16.85
CA GLU A 21 0.75 -6.95 -17.92
C GLU A 21 2.08 -7.64 -17.56
N ASP A 22 3.06 -6.85 -17.12
CA ASP A 22 4.41 -7.33 -16.76
C ASP A 22 4.40 -8.30 -15.57
N TYR A 23 3.35 -8.27 -14.74
CA TYR A 23 3.20 -9.12 -13.57
C TYR A 23 2.36 -10.37 -13.86
N LYS A 24 1.78 -10.52 -15.06
CA LYS A 24 0.89 -11.65 -15.38
C LYS A 24 1.58 -13.01 -15.34
N ALA A 25 2.89 -13.09 -15.58
CA ALA A 25 3.62 -14.35 -15.48
C ALA A 25 3.77 -14.84 -14.02
N GLN A 26 3.68 -13.93 -13.05
CA GLN A 26 3.91 -14.21 -11.63
C GLN A 26 2.61 -14.49 -10.87
N ARG A 27 1.45 -14.23 -11.48
CA ARG A 27 0.16 -14.39 -10.82
C ARG A 27 -0.25 -15.86 -10.76
N THR A 28 -0.89 -16.24 -9.66
CA THR A 28 -1.47 -17.58 -9.48
C THR A 28 -2.99 -17.50 -9.53
N LYS A 29 -3.64 -18.57 -10.02
CA LYS A 29 -5.11 -18.67 -10.01
C LYS A 29 -5.54 -19.32 -8.70
N GLU A 30 -6.51 -18.70 -8.02
CA GLU A 30 -7.23 -19.34 -6.92
C GLU A 30 -8.38 -20.18 -7.50
N PRO A 31 -8.25 -21.52 -7.53
CA PRO A 31 -9.24 -22.38 -8.18
C PRO A 31 -10.59 -22.35 -7.48
N ASN A 32 -10.62 -22.11 -6.17
CA ASN A 32 -11.84 -22.19 -5.35
C ASN A 32 -12.52 -20.84 -5.14
N LYS A 33 -12.11 -19.79 -5.87
CA LYS A 33 -12.63 -18.43 -5.69
C LYS A 33 -14.03 -18.29 -6.29
N LYS A 34 -15.04 -18.25 -5.44
CA LYS A 34 -16.45 -18.06 -5.85
C LYS A 34 -16.83 -16.59 -6.07
N LYS A 35 -16.07 -15.64 -5.51
CA LYS A 35 -16.35 -14.18 -5.57
C LYS A 35 -15.06 -13.37 -5.72
N GLY A 36 -15.13 -12.27 -6.46
CA GLY A 36 -14.00 -11.37 -6.73
C GLY A 36 -13.04 -11.87 -7.82
N LYS A 37 -11.92 -11.16 -8.03
CA LYS A 37 -10.89 -11.55 -9.02
C LYS A 37 -10.21 -12.86 -8.56
N SER A 38 -10.10 -13.84 -9.47
CA SER A 38 -9.52 -15.17 -9.20
C SER A 38 -8.00 -15.21 -9.31
N TRP A 39 -7.41 -14.25 -10.03
CA TRP A 39 -5.97 -14.12 -10.15
C TRP A 39 -5.38 -13.37 -8.95
N ARG A 40 -4.30 -13.90 -8.40
CA ARG A 40 -3.54 -13.32 -7.28
C ARG A 40 -2.15 -12.98 -7.75
N TYR A 41 -1.78 -11.72 -7.60
CA TYR A 41 -0.40 -11.27 -7.82
C TYR A 41 0.41 -11.47 -6.53
N PRO A 42 1.72 -11.74 -6.62
CA PRO A 42 2.56 -11.88 -5.44
C PRO A 42 2.46 -10.68 -4.49
N ILE A 43 2.62 -10.92 -3.19
CA ILE A 43 2.74 -9.85 -2.19
C ILE A 43 3.89 -8.92 -2.59
N GLY A 44 3.67 -7.61 -2.47
CA GLY A 44 4.60 -6.58 -2.90
C GLY A 44 4.51 -6.19 -4.37
N THR A 45 3.68 -6.86 -5.18
CA THR A 45 3.31 -6.35 -6.51
C THR A 45 2.78 -4.93 -6.35
N THR A 46 3.53 -3.96 -6.88
CA THR A 46 3.23 -2.54 -6.74
C THR A 46 3.14 -1.91 -8.11
N ILE A 47 2.05 -1.19 -8.35
CA ILE A 47 1.82 -0.48 -9.60
C ILE A 47 1.69 1.03 -9.35
N ALA A 48 2.13 1.83 -10.32
CA ALA A 48 1.92 3.27 -10.35
C ALA A 48 0.83 3.61 -11.38
N LEU A 49 -0.19 4.36 -10.96
CA LEU A 49 -1.31 4.83 -11.77
C LEU A 49 -1.37 6.36 -11.75
N GLY A 50 -2.18 6.95 -12.64
CA GLY A 50 -2.42 8.38 -12.72
C GLY A 50 -1.45 9.13 -13.65
N SER A 51 -1.39 10.46 -13.50
CA SER A 51 -0.54 11.34 -14.32
C SER A 51 0.80 11.62 -13.64
N PRO A 52 1.81 12.15 -14.35
CA PRO A 52 3.07 12.57 -13.74
C PRO A 52 2.92 13.51 -12.53
N ASP A 53 1.92 14.40 -12.57
CA ASP A 53 1.64 15.38 -11.50
C ASP A 53 0.77 14.82 -10.36
N LYS A 54 0.11 13.68 -10.59
CA LYS A 54 -0.77 13.04 -9.60
C LYS A 54 -0.73 11.54 -9.74
N ARG A 55 0.18 10.93 -9.00
CA ARG A 55 0.39 9.48 -9.01
C ARG A 55 -0.25 8.79 -7.82
N TYR A 56 -0.68 7.58 -8.07
CA TYR A 56 -1.19 6.66 -7.06
C TYR A 56 -0.37 5.38 -7.10
N PHE A 57 0.14 4.96 -5.95
CA PHE A 57 0.89 3.72 -5.81
C PHE A 57 0.02 2.70 -5.10
N TRP A 58 -0.21 1.56 -5.76
CA TRP A 58 -1.08 0.51 -5.26
C TRP A 58 -0.24 -0.73 -5.05
N THR A 59 -0.19 -1.22 -3.81
CA THR A 59 0.64 -2.37 -3.43
C THR A 59 -0.20 -3.52 -2.89
N ALA A 60 0.11 -4.73 -3.34
CA ALA A 60 -0.53 -5.95 -2.89
C ALA A 60 0.03 -6.36 -1.51
N TYR A 61 -0.62 -5.94 -0.44
CA TYR A 61 -0.16 -6.19 0.93
C TYR A 61 -0.81 -7.38 1.63
N GLY A 62 -1.78 -8.04 1.00
CA GLY A 62 -2.44 -9.20 1.55
C GLY A 62 -3.29 -9.91 0.51
N TYR A 63 -3.83 -11.07 0.89
CA TYR A 63 -4.67 -11.85 0.01
C TYR A 63 -6.12 -11.89 0.50
N MET A 64 -7.05 -11.65 -0.43
CA MET A 64 -8.47 -11.83 -0.16
C MET A 64 -8.86 -13.31 -0.25
N GLY A 65 -9.35 -13.86 0.87
CA GLY A 65 -9.94 -15.19 0.98
C GLY A 65 -11.32 -15.31 0.33
N ASN A 66 -11.86 -16.53 0.33
CA ASN A 66 -13.18 -16.82 -0.25
C ASN A 66 -14.36 -16.27 0.57
N ASP A 67 -14.09 -15.90 1.82
CA ASP A 67 -15.00 -15.21 2.73
C ASP A 67 -14.99 -13.68 2.55
N LEU A 68 -14.36 -13.19 1.46
CA LEU A 68 -14.19 -11.78 1.13
C LEU A 68 -13.36 -10.98 2.15
N ARG A 69 -12.61 -11.68 3.01
CA ARG A 69 -11.79 -11.04 4.02
C ARG A 69 -10.32 -11.11 3.61
N VAL A 70 -9.58 -10.04 3.89
CA VAL A 70 -8.14 -9.97 3.58
C VAL A 70 -7.37 -10.60 4.73
N GLN A 71 -6.38 -11.42 4.38
CA GLN A 71 -5.38 -11.96 5.29
C GLN A 71 -4.02 -11.34 4.95
N SER A 72 -3.38 -10.80 5.97
CA SER A 72 -2.05 -10.20 5.92
C SER A 72 -1.32 -10.52 7.22
N ASN A 73 0.00 -10.34 7.23
CA ASN A 73 0.84 -10.45 8.42
C ASN A 73 1.98 -9.41 8.35
N ALA A 74 2.82 -9.34 9.38
CA ALA A 74 3.93 -8.39 9.44
C ALA A 74 4.88 -8.51 8.24
N ASP A 75 5.25 -9.74 7.86
CA ASP A 75 6.17 -10.00 6.74
C ASP A 75 5.59 -9.52 5.40
N TYR A 76 4.30 -9.72 5.19
CA TYR A 76 3.63 -9.26 3.98
C TYR A 76 3.58 -7.75 3.90
N ILE A 77 3.27 -7.08 5.01
CA ILE A 77 3.30 -5.61 5.08
C ILE A 77 4.72 -5.11 4.81
N TRP A 78 5.74 -5.68 5.48
CA TRP A 78 7.14 -5.28 5.30
C TRP A 78 7.61 -5.45 3.85
N ASN A 79 7.36 -6.60 3.24
CA ASN A 79 7.70 -6.86 1.85
C ASN A 79 7.00 -5.87 0.92
N SER A 80 5.72 -5.60 1.18
CA SER A 80 4.94 -4.68 0.35
C SER A 80 5.39 -3.24 0.45
N LEU A 81 5.76 -2.79 1.65
CA LEU A 81 6.35 -1.47 1.86
C LEU A 81 7.72 -1.36 1.17
N SER A 82 8.54 -2.41 1.22
CA SER A 82 9.83 -2.44 0.54
C SER A 82 9.68 -2.25 -0.97
N CYS A 83 8.81 -3.04 -1.61
CA CYS A 83 8.50 -2.89 -3.03
C CYS A 83 7.81 -1.55 -3.35
N LEU A 84 6.97 -1.04 -2.44
CA LEU A 84 6.31 0.25 -2.58
C LEU A 84 7.34 1.39 -2.69
N TRP A 85 8.34 1.42 -1.81
CA TRP A 85 9.36 2.47 -1.83
C TRP A 85 10.27 2.39 -3.06
N GLU A 86 10.53 1.19 -3.58
CA GLU A 86 11.22 1.02 -4.86
C GLU A 86 10.40 1.61 -6.02
N GLU A 87 9.10 1.35 -6.08
CA GLU A 87 8.26 1.88 -7.15
C GLU A 87 8.06 3.40 -7.03
N VAL A 88 7.90 3.91 -5.80
CA VAL A 88 7.88 5.36 -5.50
C VAL A 88 9.17 6.02 -5.96
N ARG A 89 10.34 5.41 -5.72
CA ARG A 89 11.62 5.93 -6.23
C ARG A 89 11.62 6.01 -7.76
N ARG A 90 11.20 4.93 -8.43
CA ARG A 90 11.27 4.81 -9.90
C ARG A 90 10.29 5.72 -10.62
N LYS A 91 9.10 5.91 -10.06
CA LYS A 91 7.99 6.60 -10.74
C LYS A 91 7.52 7.85 -10.02
N GLY A 92 7.82 8.05 -8.74
CA GLY A 92 7.29 9.17 -7.93
C GLY A 92 7.94 10.53 -8.20
N HIS A 93 9.03 10.57 -8.97
CA HIS A 93 9.72 11.81 -9.38
C HIS A 93 10.17 12.69 -8.19
N GLY A 94 10.35 12.10 -7.00
CA GLY A 94 10.75 12.82 -5.79
C GLY A 94 9.68 13.76 -5.21
N ILE A 95 8.44 13.69 -5.70
CA ILE A 95 7.29 14.43 -5.15
C ILE A 95 6.95 13.86 -3.78
N ASP A 96 6.49 14.70 -2.87
CA ASP A 96 6.03 14.34 -1.53
C ASP A 96 4.98 13.20 -1.59
N VAL A 97 5.13 12.23 -0.69
CA VAL A 97 4.26 11.05 -0.64
C VAL A 97 3.40 11.11 0.61
N ALA A 98 2.11 10.83 0.46
CA ALA A 98 1.20 10.59 1.56
C ALA A 98 0.75 9.13 1.57
N ILE A 99 0.76 8.50 2.74
CA ILE A 99 0.32 7.12 2.92
C ILE A 99 -0.57 7.03 4.17
N PRO A 100 -1.77 6.41 4.10
CA PRO A 100 -2.54 6.13 5.29
C PRO A 100 -1.94 4.96 6.08
N VAL A 101 -2.34 4.76 7.33
CA VAL A 101 -2.02 3.51 8.03
C VAL A 101 -2.71 2.35 7.31
N ILE A 102 -1.93 1.53 6.60
CA ILE A 102 -2.41 0.35 5.85
C ILE A 102 -2.28 -0.92 6.70
N GLY A 103 -3.02 -1.97 6.34
CA GLY A 103 -2.96 -3.26 7.03
C GLY A 103 -3.72 -3.30 8.36
N ALA A 104 -4.42 -2.22 8.73
CA ALA A 104 -5.32 -2.18 9.88
C ALA A 104 -6.69 -2.83 9.57
N ASP A 105 -7.43 -3.18 10.63
CA ASP A 105 -8.82 -3.66 10.66
C ASP A 105 -9.18 -4.78 9.66
N LEU A 106 -9.40 -4.39 8.40
CA LEU A 106 -9.90 -5.24 7.32
C LEU A 106 -8.87 -6.25 6.83
N ALA A 107 -7.58 -6.01 7.10
CA ALA A 107 -6.47 -6.87 6.70
C ALA A 107 -6.07 -7.93 7.75
N ARG A 108 -6.59 -7.81 8.98
CA ARG A 108 -6.37 -8.74 10.10
C ARG A 108 -4.92 -9.17 10.29
N THR A 109 -4.02 -8.19 10.29
CA THR A 109 -2.61 -8.41 10.61
C THR A 109 -2.39 -8.81 12.07
N ASN A 110 -3.42 -8.67 12.93
CA ASN A 110 -3.34 -8.73 14.40
C ASN A 110 -2.33 -7.74 15.00
N LEU A 111 -1.84 -6.78 14.20
CA LEU A 111 -0.93 -5.74 14.66
C LEU A 111 -1.75 -4.53 15.15
N PRO A 112 -1.36 -3.95 16.30
CA PRO A 112 -1.88 -2.64 16.71
C PRO A 112 -1.63 -1.59 15.62
N ARG A 113 -2.55 -0.63 15.46
CA ARG A 113 -2.38 0.48 14.50
C ARG A 113 -1.05 1.21 14.70
N MET A 114 -0.63 1.40 15.96
CA MET A 114 0.66 2.00 16.30
C MET A 114 1.85 1.19 15.76
N ALA A 115 1.79 -0.14 15.86
CA ALA A 115 2.83 -1.00 15.30
C ALA A 115 2.90 -0.88 13.77
N LEU A 116 1.74 -0.78 13.09
CA LEU A 116 1.69 -0.56 11.64
C LEU A 116 2.25 0.82 11.24
N ALA A 117 1.91 1.88 11.99
CA ALA A 117 2.48 3.21 11.78
C ALA A 117 4.00 3.20 11.89
N LYS A 118 4.54 2.60 12.96
CA LYS A 118 5.98 2.43 13.17
C LYS A 118 6.63 1.60 12.06
N LEU A 119 5.96 0.55 11.58
CA LEU A 119 6.46 -0.30 10.49
C LEU A 119 6.55 0.48 9.16
N ILE A 120 5.55 1.31 8.85
CA ILE A 120 5.55 2.19 7.68
C ILE A 120 6.73 3.17 7.76
N ILE A 121 6.87 3.88 8.89
CA ILE A 121 7.95 4.85 9.11
C ILE A 121 9.33 4.16 9.00
N LEU A 122 9.52 3.05 9.71
CA LEU A 122 10.79 2.31 9.71
C LEU A 122 11.16 1.84 8.31
N SER A 123 10.22 1.24 7.57
CA SER A 123 10.48 0.77 6.21
C SER A 123 10.88 1.92 5.27
N PHE A 124 10.27 3.10 5.43
CA PHE A 124 10.61 4.28 4.64
C PHE A 124 12.00 4.83 4.99
N VAL A 125 12.35 4.89 6.28
CA VAL A 125 13.68 5.29 6.75
C VAL A 125 14.74 4.35 6.18
N VAL A 126 14.52 3.03 6.27
CA VAL A 126 15.45 2.02 5.72
C VAL A 126 15.62 2.20 4.20
N ALA A 127 14.53 2.37 3.46
CA ALA A 127 14.58 2.58 2.02
C ALA A 127 15.27 3.90 1.63
N SER A 128 15.09 4.96 2.43
CA SER A 128 15.68 6.29 2.21
C SER A 128 17.16 6.36 2.58
N LYS A 129 17.60 5.56 3.56
CA LYS A 129 19.03 5.38 3.89
C LYS A 129 19.78 4.66 2.77
N LYS A 130 19.12 3.74 2.07
CA LYS A 130 19.71 3.04 0.92
C LYS A 130 19.88 3.98 -0.27
N GLU A 131 18.82 4.67 -0.67
CA GLU A 131 18.81 5.59 -1.82
C GLU A 131 17.66 6.62 -1.65
N PHE A 132 17.71 7.77 -2.33
CA PHE A 132 16.67 8.81 -2.27
C PHE A 132 15.29 8.35 -2.78
N VAL A 133 14.27 8.31 -1.90
CA VAL A 133 12.87 7.94 -2.25
C VAL A 133 12.03 9.18 -2.56
N THR A 134 11.86 10.07 -1.58
CA THR A 134 11.16 11.35 -1.69
C THR A 134 11.68 12.31 -0.62
N ARG A 135 11.38 13.61 -0.73
CA ARG A 135 11.75 14.63 0.25
C ARG A 135 10.92 14.57 1.53
N LYS A 136 9.66 14.15 1.43
CA LYS A 136 8.72 14.13 2.55
C LYS A 136 7.77 12.95 2.44
N LEU A 137 7.66 12.20 3.54
CA LEU A 137 6.57 11.26 3.76
C LEU A 137 5.58 11.87 4.76
N SER A 138 4.29 11.86 4.42
CA SER A 138 3.21 12.21 5.34
C SER A 138 2.42 10.95 5.69
N LEU A 139 2.53 10.48 6.93
CA LEU A 139 1.67 9.41 7.44
C LEU A 139 0.31 10.00 7.82
N VAL A 140 -0.75 9.51 7.17
CA VAL A 140 -2.11 10.02 7.36
C VAL A 140 -2.87 9.13 8.35
N ILE A 141 -3.26 9.71 9.48
CA ILE A 141 -4.10 9.07 10.51
C ILE A 141 -5.52 9.58 10.34
N HIS A 142 -6.49 8.67 10.22
CA HIS A 142 -7.88 9.05 10.05
C HIS A 142 -8.43 9.65 11.35
N PRO A 143 -9.31 10.68 11.32
CA PRO A 143 -9.82 11.32 12.54
C PRO A 143 -10.41 10.38 13.59
N LYS A 144 -11.04 9.28 13.15
CA LYS A 144 -11.60 8.24 14.04
C LYS A 144 -10.55 7.47 14.85
N ASP A 145 -9.29 7.50 14.42
CA ASP A 145 -8.20 6.78 15.07
C ASP A 145 -7.37 7.69 15.99
N LEU A 146 -7.65 9.00 16.04
CA LEU A 146 -6.88 9.96 16.85
C LEU A 146 -6.91 9.61 18.34
N GLU A 147 -8.07 9.26 18.87
CA GLU A 147 -8.23 8.91 20.31
C GLU A 147 -7.48 7.63 20.69
N ASN A 148 -7.21 6.75 19.71
CA ASN A 148 -6.53 5.47 19.92
C ASN A 148 -5.07 5.51 19.46
N THR A 149 -4.55 6.70 19.18
CA THR A 149 -3.16 6.91 18.75
C THR A 149 -2.40 7.64 19.84
N ASP A 150 -1.37 6.99 20.38
CA ASP A 150 -0.42 7.64 21.28
C ASP A 150 0.58 8.48 20.46
N PHE A 151 0.32 9.78 20.38
CA PHE A 151 1.18 10.71 19.64
C PHE A 151 2.52 10.99 20.33
N TYR A 152 2.60 10.84 21.65
CA TYR A 152 3.86 10.99 22.39
C TYR A 152 4.78 9.82 22.07
N GLU A 153 4.24 8.59 22.11
CA GLU A 153 4.98 7.39 21.72
C GLU A 153 5.44 7.45 20.26
N LEU A 154 4.62 8.04 19.37
CA LEU A 154 4.98 8.23 17.97
C LEU A 154 6.08 9.27 17.78
N ASP A 155 6.05 10.38 18.54
CA ASP A 155 7.07 11.43 18.51
C ASP A 155 8.43 10.92 19.03
N ASP A 156 8.41 10.21 20.17
CA ASP A 156 9.59 9.54 20.71
C ASP A 156 10.19 8.57 19.69
N PHE A 157 9.32 7.79 19.02
CA PHE A 157 9.75 6.87 17.98
C PHE A 157 10.37 7.60 16.78
N LEU A 158 9.75 8.67 16.29
CA LEU A 158 10.29 9.47 15.18
C LEU A 158 11.66 10.06 15.53
N THR A 159 11.82 10.55 16.75
CA THR A 159 13.10 11.09 17.27
C THR A 159 14.18 10.01 17.34
N SER A 160 13.81 8.76 17.60
CA SER A 160 14.76 7.65 17.63
C SER A 160 15.09 7.07 16.25
N ALA A 161 14.11 7.04 15.33
CA ALA A 161 14.22 6.31 14.07
C ALA A 161 14.73 7.17 12.91
N CYS A 162 14.42 8.47 12.91
CA CYS A 162 14.74 9.39 11.80
C CYS A 162 16.06 10.16 11.99
N PHE A 163 16.72 10.02 13.14
CA PHE A 163 18.00 10.64 13.47
C PHE A 163 19.16 9.64 13.44
#